data_AF-A0A6A4LXW1-F1
#
_entry.id   AF-A0A6A4LXW1-F1
#
_cell.length_a   1.000
_cell.length_b   1.000
_cell.length_c   1.000
_cell.angle_alpha   90.00
_cell.angle_beta   90.00
_cell.angle_gamma   90.00
#
_symmetry.space_group_name_H-M   'P 1'
#
loop_
_entity.id
_entity.type
_entity.pdbx_description
1 polymer ?
#
loop_
_entity_poly.entity_id
_entity_poly.type
_entity_poly.pdbx_seq_one_letter_code
_entity_poly.pdbx_strand_id
1 'polypeptide(L)'
;MGSTSDLTVAARGHAHSLQGQAQAHQGVVINMESLKQEMYFHKGEFPYVDVSGGELWINILHESLKHGLAPKSWTDYLHLTVGGTLSNAGVSGQAFRHGPQINNVYRLEVVTGKFL
;
A
#
# COMPACT_ATOMS: atom_id res chain seq x y z
N MET A 1 18.54 18.59 21.42
CA MET A 1 18.29 17.37 20.64
C MET A 1 18.91 17.61 19.27
N GLY A 2 19.98 16.88 18.95
CA GLY A 2 20.92 17.25 17.89
C GLY A 2 20.37 17.02 16.48
N SER A 3 20.62 18.00 15.61
CA SER A 3 20.39 17.98 14.17
C SER A 3 21.13 16.80 13.48
N THR A 4 20.41 16.14 12.56
CA THR A 4 20.88 15.13 11.58
C THR A 4 21.57 13.88 12.15
N SER A 5 20.78 12.91 12.60
CA SER A 5 21.23 11.52 12.65
C SER A 5 21.22 10.92 11.24
N ASP A 6 22.26 10.19 10.82
CA ASP A 6 22.29 9.34 9.60
C ASP A 6 21.31 8.14 9.66
N LEU A 7 20.27 8.25 10.48
CA LEU A 7 19.29 7.20 10.70
C LEU A 7 18.45 7.02 9.44
N THR A 8 18.65 5.90 8.77
CA THR A 8 17.81 5.47 7.66
C THR A 8 16.54 4.80 8.19
N VAL A 9 15.43 5.02 7.51
CA VAL A 9 14.14 4.40 7.83
C VAL A 9 13.58 3.75 6.57
N ALA A 10 13.17 2.49 6.68
CA ALA A 10 12.51 1.76 5.60
C ALA A 10 11.12 1.30 6.05
N ALA A 11 10.10 1.61 5.24
CA ALA A 11 8.77 1.02 5.40
C ALA A 11 8.77 -0.38 4.78
N ARG A 12 8.52 -1.41 5.58
CA ARG A 12 8.42 -2.81 5.14
C ARG A 12 6.98 -3.27 5.18
N GLY A 13 6.40 -3.50 4.00
CA GLY A 13 5.15 -4.26 3.85
C GLY A 13 5.40 -5.76 3.98
N HIS A 14 4.81 -6.57 3.10
CA HIS A 14 4.94 -8.05 3.14
C HIS A 14 6.29 -8.59 2.63
N ALA A 15 7.34 -7.76 2.65
CA ALA A 15 8.73 -8.13 2.35
C ALA A 15 8.99 -8.80 0.99
N HIS A 16 8.15 -8.55 -0.02
CA HIS A 16 8.23 -9.20 -1.33
C HIS A 16 9.22 -8.55 -2.31
N SER A 17 10.12 -7.71 -1.80
CA SER A 17 11.20 -7.06 -2.55
C SER A 17 12.30 -8.07 -2.88
N LEU A 18 12.88 -7.99 -4.09
CA LEU A 18 13.87 -8.97 -4.56
C LEU A 18 15.32 -8.62 -4.22
N GLN A 19 15.63 -7.36 -3.92
CA GLN A 19 16.99 -6.83 -3.82
C GLN A 19 17.15 -5.89 -2.61
N GLY A 20 16.45 -6.17 -1.51
CA GLY A 20 16.64 -5.42 -0.26
C GLY A 20 16.02 -4.02 -0.21
N GLN A 21 15.15 -3.64 -1.15
CA GLN A 21 14.54 -2.30 -1.19
C GLN A 21 13.80 -1.89 0.09
N ALA A 22 13.32 -2.84 0.88
CA ALA A 22 12.62 -2.61 2.15
C ALA A 22 13.52 -2.78 3.40
N GLN A 23 14.84 -2.76 3.23
CA GLN A 23 15.82 -2.87 4.32
C GLN A 23 16.41 -1.50 4.66
N ALA A 24 16.75 -1.31 5.94
CA ALA A 24 17.50 -0.16 6.44
C ALA A 24 18.72 -0.69 7.22
N HIS A 25 19.89 -0.74 6.58
CA HIS A 25 21.11 -1.21 7.24
C HIS A 25 21.47 -0.26 8.39
N GLN A 26 21.62 -0.82 9.60
CA GLN A 26 21.85 -0.04 10.83
C GLN A 26 20.81 1.07 11.05
N GLY A 27 19.60 0.88 10.52
CA GLY A 27 18.49 1.83 10.60
C GLY A 27 17.25 1.23 11.23
N VAL A 28 16.11 1.88 11.00
CA VAL A 28 14.80 1.47 11.49
C VAL A 28 13.98 0.87 10.35
N VAL A 29 13.46 -0.33 10.56
CA VAL A 29 12.47 -0.92 9.65
C VAL A 29 11.10 -0.85 10.31
N ILE A 30 10.16 -0.16 9.68
CA ILE A 30 8.77 -0.07 10.14
C ILE A 30 8.00 -1.26 9.58
N ASN A 31 7.46 -2.11 10.46
CA ASN A 31 6.55 -3.18 10.08
C ASN A 31 5.17 -2.57 9.75
N MET A 32 4.90 -2.32 8.48
CA MET A 32 3.68 -1.61 8.07
C MET A 32 2.40 -2.42 8.32
N GLU A 33 2.46 -3.76 8.29
CA GLU A 33 1.32 -4.64 8.59
C GLU A 33 0.87 -4.55 10.05
N SER A 34 1.71 -4.03 10.94
CA SER A 34 1.34 -3.75 12.34
C SER A 34 0.46 -2.51 12.50
N LEU A 35 0.47 -1.61 11.53
CA LEU A 35 -0.30 -0.36 11.52
C LEU A 35 -1.70 -0.59 10.92
N LYS A 36 -2.44 -1.54 11.51
CA LYS A 36 -3.78 -1.90 11.06
C LYS A 36 -4.75 -0.74 11.30
N GLN A 37 -5.59 -0.50 10.30
CA GLN A 37 -6.71 0.43 10.37
C GLN A 37 -7.93 -0.26 9.76
N GLU A 38 -9.13 0.10 10.22
CA GLU A 38 -10.36 -0.40 9.63
C GLU A 38 -10.50 0.08 8.18
N MET A 39 -10.99 -0.78 7.29
CA MET A 39 -11.32 -0.38 5.93
C MET A 39 -12.64 0.38 5.96
N TYR A 40 -12.67 1.56 5.34
CA TYR A 40 -13.88 2.38 5.31
C TYR A 40 -14.42 2.47 3.88
N PHE A 41 -15.58 1.87 3.64
CA PHE A 41 -16.22 1.83 2.33
C PHE A 41 -17.17 3.01 2.14
N HIS A 42 -16.90 3.81 1.11
CA HIS A 42 -17.76 4.89 0.68
C HIS A 42 -18.63 4.42 -0.47
N LYS A 43 -19.94 4.30 -0.22
CA LYS A 43 -20.93 3.86 -1.21
C LYS A 43 -21.52 5.08 -1.93
N GLY A 44 -21.71 4.97 -3.24
CA GLY A 44 -22.24 6.04 -4.08
C GLY A 44 -22.15 5.68 -5.56
N GLU A 45 -22.32 6.66 -6.44
CA GLU A 45 -22.17 6.48 -7.89
C GLU A 45 -20.75 6.00 -8.28
N PHE A 46 -19.74 6.51 -7.58
CA PHE A 46 -18.34 6.11 -7.72
C PHE A 46 -17.82 5.57 -6.38
N PRO A 47 -18.06 4.29 -6.07
CA PRO A 47 -17.67 3.71 -4.79
C PRO A 47 -16.15 3.59 -4.67
N TYR A 48 -15.62 3.79 -3.47
CA TYR A 48 -14.21 3.62 -3.13
C TYR A 48 -14.03 3.14 -1.69
N VAL A 49 -12.82 2.72 -1.34
CA VAL A 49 -12.47 2.23 -0.01
C VAL A 49 -11.20 2.91 0.47
N ASP A 50 -11.22 3.43 1.70
CA ASP A 50 -10.02 3.86 2.42
C ASP A 50 -9.40 2.63 3.09
N VAL A 51 -8.09 2.42 2.92
CA VAL A 51 -7.35 1.26 3.41
C VAL A 51 -5.99 1.69 3.95
N SER A 52 -5.46 0.96 4.95
CA SER A 52 -4.09 1.19 5.44
C SER A 52 -3.07 0.87 4.34
N GLY A 53 -1.99 1.65 4.26
CA GLY A 53 -0.86 1.33 3.38
C GLY A 53 -0.19 -0.02 3.70
N GLY A 54 -0.34 -0.51 4.93
CA GLY A 54 0.12 -1.83 5.35
C GLY A 54 -0.86 -2.98 5.10
N GLU A 55 -2.05 -2.71 4.56
CA GLU A 55 -3.07 -3.75 4.32
C GLU A 55 -2.74 -4.59 3.08
N LEU A 56 -3.07 -5.89 3.11
CA LEU A 56 -2.88 -6.82 2.00
C LEU A 56 -4.06 -6.75 1.02
N TRP A 57 -3.76 -6.85 -0.28
CA TRP A 57 -4.79 -6.87 -1.33
C TRP A 57 -5.80 -8.02 -1.19
N ILE A 58 -5.38 -9.18 -0.65
CA ILE A 58 -6.30 -10.30 -0.38
C ILE A 58 -7.39 -9.95 0.65
N ASN A 59 -7.06 -9.18 1.69
CA ASN A 59 -8.02 -8.77 2.70
C ASN A 59 -8.99 -7.73 2.12
N ILE A 60 -8.48 -6.81 1.31
CA ILE A 60 -9.30 -5.81 0.60
C ILE A 60 -10.30 -6.51 -0.32
N LEU A 61 -9.87 -7.54 -1.04
CA LEU A 61 -10.78 -8.34 -1.87
C LEU A 61 -11.88 -8.97 -1.02
N HIS A 62 -11.53 -9.71 0.04
CA HIS A 62 -12.51 -10.37 0.90
C HIS A 62 -13.52 -9.39 1.50
N GLU A 63 -13.07 -8.22 1.99
CA GLU A 63 -13.96 -7.23 2.58
C GLU A 63 -14.82 -6.54 1.51
N SER A 64 -14.24 -6.18 0.37
CA SER A 64 -14.97 -5.53 -0.73
C SER A 64 -16.10 -6.42 -1.26
N LEU A 65 -15.88 -7.73 -1.34
CA LEU A 65 -16.88 -8.69 -1.79
C LEU A 65 -18.10 -8.75 -0.86
N LYS A 66 -17.95 -8.52 0.46
CA LYS A 66 -19.09 -8.40 1.40
C LYS A 66 -19.99 -7.20 1.07
N HIS A 67 -19.46 -6.22 0.36
CA HIS A 67 -20.19 -5.04 -0.13
C HIS A 67 -20.61 -5.14 -1.61
N GLY A 68 -20.34 -6.27 -2.28
CA GLY A 68 -20.59 -6.43 -3.72
C GLY A 68 -19.68 -5.57 -4.60
N LEU A 69 -18.50 -5.20 -4.08
CA LEU A 69 -17.52 -4.34 -4.74
C LEU A 69 -16.19 -5.07 -4.92
N ALA A 70 -15.33 -4.53 -5.79
CA ALA A 70 -13.94 -4.98 -5.95
C ALA A 70 -13.07 -3.87 -6.58
N PRO A 71 -11.78 -3.77 -6.21
CA PRO A 71 -10.80 -3.00 -6.98
C PRO A 71 -10.74 -3.39 -8.46
N LYS A 72 -10.45 -2.42 -9.33
CA LYS A 72 -10.45 -2.59 -10.79
C LYS A 72 -9.12 -3.11 -11.36
N SER A 73 -8.03 -2.95 -10.62
CA SER A 73 -6.67 -3.29 -11.05
C SER A 73 -5.93 -4.02 -9.94
N TRP A 74 -5.23 -5.10 -10.28
CA TRP A 74 -4.66 -6.06 -9.34
C TRP A 74 -3.18 -6.31 -9.60
N THR A 75 -2.58 -7.10 -8.72
CA THR A 75 -1.36 -7.87 -8.95
C THR A 75 -1.72 -9.35 -9.07
N ASP A 76 -0.91 -10.14 -9.77
CA ASP A 76 -1.15 -11.58 -9.93
C ASP A 76 -1.06 -12.35 -8.59
N TYR A 77 -0.35 -11.78 -7.61
CA TYR A 77 -0.22 -12.30 -6.25
C TYR A 77 -0.80 -11.28 -5.25
N LEU A 78 -1.75 -11.72 -4.40
CA LEU A 78 -2.55 -10.82 -3.55
C LEU A 78 -2.02 -10.63 -2.12
N HIS A 79 -1.00 -11.39 -1.69
CA HIS A 79 -0.33 -11.15 -0.40
C HIS A 79 0.78 -10.11 -0.55
N LEU A 80 0.41 -8.96 -1.11
CA LEU A 80 1.23 -7.77 -1.22
C LEU A 80 0.50 -6.63 -0.53
N THR A 81 1.24 -5.75 0.14
CA THR A 81 0.65 -4.58 0.81
C THR A 81 0.33 -3.47 -0.19
N VAL A 82 -0.73 -2.71 0.06
CA VAL A 82 -1.15 -1.53 -0.74
C VAL A 82 0.01 -0.56 -0.98
N GLY A 83 0.66 -0.09 0.09
CA GLY A 83 1.76 0.85 -0.02
C GLY A 83 2.91 0.30 -0.85
N GLY A 84 3.26 -0.98 -0.65
CA GLY A 84 4.31 -1.64 -1.41
C GLY A 84 4.06 -1.69 -2.93
N THR A 85 2.84 -2.01 -3.36
CA THR A 85 2.54 -2.05 -4.80
C THR A 85 2.40 -0.66 -5.40
N LEU A 86 1.80 0.29 -4.67
CA LEU A 86 1.65 1.68 -5.12
C LEU A 86 2.99 2.43 -5.18
N SER A 87 3.99 2.05 -4.38
CA SER A 87 5.37 2.56 -4.51
C SER A 87 6.14 2.00 -5.71
N ASN A 88 5.54 1.10 -6.50
CA ASN A 88 6.11 0.56 -7.73
C ASN A 88 5.22 0.84 -8.94
N ALA A 89 4.06 0.17 -9.00
CA ALA A 89 2.99 0.38 -10.00
C ALA A 89 1.76 -0.48 -9.67
N GLY A 90 1.98 -1.78 -9.44
CA GLY A 90 0.93 -2.81 -9.30
C GLY A 90 0.32 -3.16 -10.66
N VAL A 91 0.83 -4.20 -11.33
CA VAL A 91 0.44 -4.59 -12.69
C VAL A 91 -0.08 -6.03 -12.70
N SER A 92 -1.15 -6.25 -13.48
CA SER A 92 -1.71 -7.55 -13.82
C SER A 92 -2.50 -7.42 -15.14
N GLY A 93 -3.21 -8.47 -15.54
CA GLY A 93 -3.95 -8.57 -16.79
C GLY A 93 -5.11 -7.56 -16.95
N GLN A 94 -5.50 -6.79 -15.93
CA GLN A 94 -6.53 -5.74 -16.06
C GLN A 94 -5.93 -4.39 -16.45
N ALA A 95 -4.60 -4.24 -16.40
CA ALA A 95 -3.92 -2.97 -16.60
C ALA A 95 -4.10 -2.40 -18.02
N PHE A 96 -4.32 -3.23 -19.03
CA PHE A 96 -4.61 -2.73 -20.40
C PHE A 96 -5.91 -1.92 -20.48
N ARG A 97 -6.87 -2.18 -19.59
CA ARG A 97 -8.19 -1.52 -19.57
C ARG A 97 -8.30 -0.46 -18.48
N HIS A 98 -7.71 -0.72 -17.31
CA HIS A 98 -7.87 0.11 -16.12
C HIS A 98 -6.58 0.82 -15.69
N GLY A 99 -5.47 0.60 -16.40
CA GLY A 99 -4.14 1.01 -15.94
C GLY A 99 -3.65 0.19 -14.74
N PRO A 100 -2.36 0.32 -14.35
CA PRO A 100 -1.85 -0.25 -13.11
C PRO A 100 -2.58 0.29 -11.87
N GLN A 101 -2.33 -0.31 -10.70
CA GLN A 101 -2.94 0.10 -9.43
C GLN A 101 -2.72 1.59 -9.14
N ILE A 102 -1.56 2.15 -9.47
CA ILE A 102 -1.28 3.59 -9.32
C ILE A 102 -2.20 4.51 -10.13
N ASN A 103 -2.89 4.02 -11.17
CA ASN A 103 -3.91 4.78 -11.91
C ASN A 103 -5.30 4.71 -11.27
N ASN A 104 -5.48 3.90 -10.23
CA ASN A 104 -6.76 3.61 -9.58
C ASN A 104 -6.78 4.09 -8.12
N VAL A 105 -6.09 5.20 -7.82
CA VAL A 105 -6.00 5.82 -6.50
C VAL A 105 -6.58 7.23 -6.54
N TYR A 106 -7.52 7.54 -5.64
CA TYR A 106 -8.11 8.87 -5.53
C TYR A 106 -7.25 9.84 -4.70
N ARG A 107 -6.69 9.36 -3.58
CA ARG A 107 -5.88 10.16 -2.65
C ARG A 107 -4.94 9.28 -1.85
N LEU A 108 -3.92 9.89 -1.25
CA LEU A 108 -2.98 9.24 -0.34
C LEU A 108 -2.75 10.11 0.90
N GLU A 109 -2.62 9.47 2.05
CA GLU A 109 -2.02 10.07 3.23
C GLU A 109 -0.56 9.66 3.32
N VAL A 110 0.35 10.63 3.35
CA VAL A 110 1.80 10.39 3.21
C VAL A 110 2.56 11.09 4.32
N VAL A 111 3.34 10.32 5.07
CA VAL A 111 4.35 10.86 5.99
C VAL A 111 5.63 11.12 5.19
N THR A 112 6.05 12.39 5.13
CA THR A 112 7.26 12.77 4.40
C THR A 112 8.53 12.52 5.24
N GLY A 113 9.68 12.38 4.59
CA GLY A 113 10.97 12.25 5.29
C GLY A 113 11.56 13.55 5.85
N LYS A 114 10.81 14.66 5.85
CA LYS A 114 11.29 15.93 6.40
C LYS A 114 11.04 15.99 7.91
N PHE A 115 12.07 16.38 8.65
CA PHE A 115 11.93 16.87 10.02
C PHE A 115 11.57 18.36 9.95
N LEU A 116 10.52 18.78 10.66
CA LEU A 116 10.17 20.21 10.84
C LEU A 116 11.14 20.89 11.81
#